data_AF-W0F476-F1
#
_entry.id   AF-W0F476-F1
#
_cell.length_a   1.000
_cell.length_b   1.000
_cell.length_c   1.000
_cell.angle_alpha   90.00
_cell.angle_beta   90.00
_cell.angle_gamma   90.00
#
_symmetry.space_group_name_H-M   'P 1'
#
loop_
_entity.id
_entity.type
_entity.pdbx_description
1 polymer ?
#
loop_
_entity_poly.entity_id
_entity_poly.type
_entity_poly.pdbx_seq_one_letter_code
_entity_poly.pdbx_strand_id
1 'polypeptide(L)'
;MVILKKIIMKQFFDHQRKQAIRRPVVGVVLSGIIILSCIGIFSSCSKSDTAVDRTCTVTFILNQTNAAGDTVIVEATAGALVKDPPVPVRAGFTFKGWYTNAADANPDPAKNTAAPKFPEYDIATKPIYLDAILYARWVK
;
A
#
# COMPACT_ATOMS: atom_id res chain seq x y z
N MET A 1 9.88 -28.03 19.72
CA MET A 1 8.53 -27.59 19.29
C MET A 1 8.48 -26.19 18.63
N VAL A 2 9.64 -25.54 18.35
CA VAL A 2 9.70 -24.21 17.69
C VAL A 2 10.05 -24.34 16.20
N ILE A 3 10.88 -25.32 15.84
CA ILE A 3 11.37 -25.56 14.46
C ILE A 3 10.24 -26.09 13.56
N LEU A 4 9.36 -26.94 14.08
CA LEU A 4 8.23 -27.51 13.35
C LEU A 4 7.21 -26.43 12.92
N LYS A 5 6.95 -25.42 13.79
CA LYS A 5 6.09 -24.27 13.43
C LYS A 5 6.68 -23.42 12.30
N LYS A 6 8.00 -23.23 12.26
CA LYS A 6 8.67 -22.48 11.18
C LYS A 6 8.63 -23.22 9.84
N ILE A 7 8.81 -24.54 9.85
CA ILE A 7 8.72 -25.37 8.64
C ILE A 7 7.30 -25.34 8.09
N ILE A 8 6.29 -25.51 8.94
CA ILE A 8 4.87 -25.46 8.54
C ILE A 8 4.50 -24.08 7.99
N MET A 9 4.94 -22.98 8.62
CA MET A 9 4.70 -21.63 8.08
C MET A 9 5.37 -21.41 6.71
N LYS A 10 6.59 -21.93 6.50
CA LYS A 10 7.29 -21.77 5.23
C LYS A 10 6.67 -22.61 4.11
N GLN A 11 6.30 -23.87 4.40
CA GLN A 11 5.59 -24.74 3.47
C GLN A 11 4.21 -24.17 3.13
N PHE A 12 3.52 -23.58 4.10
CA PHE A 12 2.26 -22.88 3.89
C PHE A 12 2.44 -21.67 2.97
N PHE A 13 3.42 -20.80 3.25
CA PHE A 13 3.68 -19.62 2.41
C PHE A 13 4.12 -19.98 0.99
N ASP A 14 4.91 -21.04 0.82
CA ASP A 14 5.30 -21.55 -0.51
C ASP A 14 4.13 -22.20 -1.25
N HIS A 15 3.19 -22.82 -0.55
CA HIS A 15 1.94 -23.31 -1.13
C HIS A 15 1.03 -22.16 -1.59
N GLN A 16 0.92 -21.09 -0.79
CA GLN A 16 0.16 -19.89 -1.16
C GLN A 16 0.77 -19.15 -2.36
N ARG A 17 2.11 -19.11 -2.48
CA ARG A 17 2.79 -18.50 -3.64
C ARG A 17 2.53 -19.22 -4.96
N LYS A 18 2.30 -20.55 -4.94
CA LYS A 18 1.98 -21.33 -6.15
C LYS A 18 0.54 -21.15 -6.65
N GLN A 19 -0.35 -20.59 -5.83
CA GLN A 19 -1.76 -20.37 -6.20
C GLN A 19 -2.04 -18.95 -6.73
N ALA A 20 -1.07 -18.03 -6.68
CA ALA A 20 -1.25 -16.63 -7.10
C ALA A 20 -1.19 -16.39 -8.63
N ILE A 21 -0.99 -17.43 -9.45
CA ILE A 21 -0.87 -17.29 -10.91
C ILE A 21 -1.82 -18.28 -11.58
N ARG A 22 -3.07 -17.87 -11.76
CA ARG A 22 -4.02 -18.26 -12.83
C ARG A 22 -5.44 -17.88 -12.40
N ARG A 23 -5.95 -16.75 -12.88
CA ARG A 23 -7.39 -16.61 -13.17
C ARG A 23 -7.57 -17.09 -14.61
N PRO A 24 -8.59 -17.90 -14.95
CA PRO A 24 -9.88 -17.32 -15.31
C PRO A 24 -11.14 -18.17 -14.99
N VAL A 25 -12.25 -17.47 -14.78
CA VAL A 25 -13.60 -17.71 -15.35
C VAL A 25 -14.29 -19.07 -15.12
N VAL A 26 -15.41 -19.01 -14.38
CA VAL A 26 -16.71 -19.71 -14.60
C VAL A 26 -16.66 -21.18 -15.06
N GLY A 27 -17.22 -22.08 -14.25
CA GLY A 27 -17.52 -23.45 -14.71
C GLY A 27 -17.80 -24.40 -13.55
N VAL A 28 -19.05 -24.52 -13.11
CA VAL A 28 -19.95 -25.60 -13.52
C VAL A 28 -19.75 -26.89 -12.69
N VAL A 29 -20.81 -27.12 -11.92
CA VAL A 29 -21.26 -28.36 -11.27
C VAL A 29 -21.12 -29.57 -12.21
N LEU A 30 -20.67 -30.73 -11.73
CA LEU A 30 -21.42 -32.00 -11.78
C LEU A 30 -20.56 -33.24 -11.41
N SER A 31 -21.28 -34.30 -11.04
CA SER A 31 -20.83 -35.63 -10.62
C SER A 31 -20.43 -35.67 -9.14
N GLY A 32 -21.36 -35.79 -8.18
CA GLY A 32 -22.41 -36.80 -8.12
C GLY A 32 -21.83 -38.07 -7.49
N ILE A 33 -22.47 -38.54 -6.40
CA ILE A 33 -22.25 -39.79 -5.64
C ILE A 33 -21.53 -39.61 -4.28
N ILE A 34 -22.33 -39.46 -3.22
CA ILE A 34 -22.35 -40.24 -1.94
C ILE A 34 -22.51 -39.42 -0.63
N ILE A 35 -23.76 -39.43 -0.15
CA ILE A 35 -24.22 -39.81 1.20
C ILE A 35 -23.69 -38.92 2.35
N LEU A 36 -24.48 -37.94 2.78
CA LEU A 36 -25.46 -38.10 3.88
C LEU A 36 -24.80 -38.36 5.25
N SER A 37 -24.06 -37.39 5.78
CA SER A 37 -24.13 -36.95 7.19
C SER A 37 -23.34 -35.65 7.32
N CYS A 38 -23.63 -34.82 8.32
CA CYS A 38 -23.16 -33.44 8.52
C CYS A 38 -24.10 -32.37 7.92
N ILE A 39 -25.37 -32.43 8.32
CA ILE A 39 -26.08 -31.19 8.67
C ILE A 39 -25.25 -30.55 9.78
N GLY A 40 -24.60 -29.45 9.45
CA GLY A 40 -23.70 -28.78 10.36
C GLY A 40 -23.05 -27.63 9.63
N ILE A 41 -23.89 -26.69 9.17
CA ILE A 41 -23.61 -25.26 9.07
C ILE A 41 -22.10 -24.97 9.08
N PHE A 42 -21.42 -25.27 7.98
CA PHE A 42 -20.35 -24.37 7.59
C PHE A 42 -21.11 -23.12 7.22
N SER A 43 -21.31 -22.28 8.23
CA SER A 43 -21.40 -20.86 8.08
C SER A 43 -20.23 -20.53 7.18
N SER A 44 -20.51 -20.56 5.88
CA SER A 44 -19.76 -19.83 4.90
C SER A 44 -20.01 -18.40 5.33
N CYS A 45 -19.30 -17.99 6.37
CA CYS A 45 -18.76 -16.67 6.37
C CYS A 45 -17.89 -16.72 5.12
N SER A 46 -18.51 -16.34 4.00
CA SER A 46 -17.91 -15.33 3.19
C SER A 46 -17.40 -14.31 4.20
N LYS A 47 -16.15 -14.49 4.63
CA LYS A 47 -15.24 -13.37 4.60
C LYS A 47 -15.34 -12.93 3.16
N SER A 48 -16.37 -12.13 2.91
CA SER A 48 -16.26 -11.07 1.98
C SER A 48 -15.05 -10.35 2.55
N ASP A 49 -13.88 -10.74 2.04
CA ASP A 49 -12.97 -9.74 1.53
C ASP A 49 -13.80 -8.97 0.52
N THR A 50 -14.66 -8.12 1.07
CA THR A 50 -15.12 -6.91 0.48
C THR A 50 -13.78 -6.21 0.38
N ALA A 51 -13.08 -6.46 -0.73
CA ALA A 51 -12.19 -5.47 -1.29
C ALA A 51 -13.10 -4.27 -1.43
N VAL A 52 -13.15 -3.51 -0.34
CA VAL A 52 -13.83 -2.25 -0.31
C VAL A 52 -12.99 -1.46 -1.29
N ASP A 53 -13.48 -1.37 -2.52
CA ASP A 53 -12.92 -0.54 -3.58
C ASP A 53 -13.18 0.92 -3.22
N ARG A 54 -12.67 1.32 -2.06
CA ARG A 54 -12.57 2.71 -1.65
C ARG A 54 -11.37 3.24 -2.39
N THR A 55 -11.61 4.22 -3.23
CA THR A 55 -10.57 5.04 -3.82
C THR A 55 -10.09 6.03 -2.75
N CYS A 56 -8.78 6.10 -2.56
CA CYS A 56 -8.11 7.08 -1.73
C CYS A 56 -7.47 8.14 -2.62
N THR A 57 -7.50 9.37 -2.15
CA THR A 57 -6.85 10.51 -2.79
C THR A 57 -5.47 10.71 -2.19
N VAL A 58 -4.43 10.62 -3.02
CA VAL A 58 -3.05 10.92 -2.63
C VAL A 58 -2.65 12.24 -3.26
N THR A 59 -2.46 13.25 -2.42
CA THR A 59 -2.02 14.58 -2.84
C THR A 59 -0.52 14.72 -2.66
N PHE A 60 0.20 14.78 -3.77
CA PHE A 60 1.64 15.01 -3.81
C PHE A 60 1.94 16.51 -3.87
N ILE A 61 2.65 17.01 -2.87
CA ILE A 61 3.18 18.38 -2.83
C ILE A 61 4.66 18.32 -3.25
N LEU A 62 4.92 18.61 -4.53
CA LEU A 62 6.24 18.59 -5.17
C LEU A 62 7.15 19.69 -4.62
N ASN A 63 6.61 20.89 -4.43
CA ASN A 63 7.28 21.98 -3.73
C ASN A 63 6.29 22.68 -2.80
N GLN A 64 6.81 23.28 -1.74
CA GLN A 64 6.00 24.01 -0.75
C GLN A 64 6.02 25.51 -1.04
N THR A 65 5.97 25.91 -2.32
CA THR A 65 5.99 27.32 -2.74
C THR A 65 4.60 27.87 -3.01
N ASN A 66 3.57 27.02 -2.93
CA ASN A 66 2.18 27.30 -3.28
C ASN A 66 2.02 27.75 -4.74
N ALA A 67 2.96 27.40 -5.61
CA ALA A 67 2.89 27.72 -7.04
C ALA A 67 1.94 26.76 -7.76
N ALA A 68 1.34 27.22 -8.86
CA ALA A 68 0.60 26.33 -9.76
C ALA A 68 1.58 25.28 -10.33
N GLY A 69 1.25 23.99 -10.15
CA GLY A 69 2.12 22.87 -10.54
C GLY A 69 2.90 22.24 -9.39
N ASP A 70 2.85 22.82 -8.18
CA ASP A 70 3.43 22.20 -6.99
C ASP A 70 2.61 21.02 -6.46
N THR A 71 1.36 20.88 -6.89
CA THR A 71 0.45 19.85 -6.39
C THR A 71 0.04 18.91 -7.52
N VAL A 72 0.19 17.60 -7.29
CA VAL A 72 -0.29 16.53 -8.17
C VAL A 72 -1.19 15.62 -7.36
N ILE A 73 -2.35 15.26 -7.90
CA ILE A 73 -3.31 14.37 -7.24
C ILE A 73 -3.33 13.04 -7.99
N VAL A 74 -3.22 11.93 -7.25
CA VAL A 74 -3.30 10.58 -7.77
C VAL A 74 -4.34 9.80 -6.96
N GLU A 75 -5.18 9.05 -7.65
CA GLU A 75 -6.11 8.13 -6.99
C GLU A 75 -5.47 6.75 -6.84
N ALA A 76 -5.64 6.13 -5.68
CA ALA A 76 -5.17 4.79 -5.40
C ALA A 76 -6.28 3.97 -4.74
N THR A 77 -6.42 2.70 -5.09
CA THR A 77 -7.32 1.80 -4.35
C THR A 77 -6.81 1.59 -2.92
N ALA A 78 -7.69 1.67 -1.93
CA ALA A 78 -7.35 1.42 -0.54
C ALA A 78 -6.72 0.02 -0.38
N GLY A 79 -5.58 -0.03 0.31
CA GLY A 79 -4.76 -1.23 0.48
C GLY A 79 -3.85 -1.57 -0.69
N ALA A 80 -3.89 -0.81 -1.80
CA ALA A 80 -2.95 -0.92 -2.90
C ALA A 80 -1.76 0.04 -2.76
N LEU A 81 -0.68 -0.26 -3.47
CA LEU A 81 0.42 0.68 -3.68
C LEU A 81 0.00 1.74 -4.70
N VAL A 82 0.53 2.95 -4.54
CA VAL A 82 0.33 4.02 -5.54
C VAL A 82 1.07 3.61 -6.82
N LYS A 83 0.33 3.57 -7.93
CA LYS A 83 0.91 3.32 -9.25
C LYS A 83 1.44 4.64 -9.80
N ASP A 84 2.64 4.61 -10.37
CA ASP A 84 3.27 5.73 -11.08
C ASP A 84 3.24 7.06 -10.30
N PRO A 85 3.91 7.13 -9.13
CA PRO A 85 4.02 8.39 -8.40
C PRO A 85 4.72 9.45 -9.26
N PRO A 86 4.37 10.74 -9.10
CA PRO A 86 5.04 11.81 -9.83
C PRO A 86 6.54 11.79 -9.52
N VAL A 87 7.37 11.99 -10.55
CA VAL A 87 8.81 12.14 -10.38
C VAL A 87 9.10 13.60 -10.02
N PRO A 88 9.47 13.91 -8.76
CA PRO A 88 9.68 15.29 -8.34
C PRO A 88 11.00 15.82 -8.93
N VAL A 89 10.98 17.02 -9.50
CA VAL A 89 12.17 17.70 -10.05
C VAL A 89 12.22 19.13 -9.53
N ARG A 90 13.36 19.52 -8.92
CA ARG A 90 13.59 20.89 -8.43
C ARG A 90 15.04 21.29 -8.70
N ALA A 91 15.22 22.31 -9.54
CA ALA A 91 16.54 22.76 -9.97
C ALA A 91 17.44 23.16 -8.79
N GLY A 92 18.65 22.61 -8.72
CA GLY A 92 19.62 22.90 -7.67
C GLY A 92 19.35 22.23 -6.32
N PHE A 93 18.46 21.22 -6.27
CA PHE A 93 18.19 20.43 -5.07
C PHE A 93 18.16 18.94 -5.38
N THR A 94 18.46 18.14 -4.36
CA THR A 94 18.37 16.68 -4.38
C THR A 94 17.10 16.23 -3.65
N PHE A 95 16.28 15.41 -4.30
CA PHE A 95 15.12 14.79 -3.68
C PHE A 95 15.56 13.77 -2.63
N LYS A 96 14.98 13.83 -1.42
CA LYS A 96 15.31 12.95 -0.30
C LYS A 96 14.18 12.01 0.10
N GLY A 97 13.00 12.11 -0.51
CA GLY A 97 11.88 11.24 -0.19
C GLY A 97 10.57 11.98 0.06
N TRP A 98 9.53 11.17 0.27
CA TRP A 98 8.17 11.65 0.58
C TRP A 98 7.92 11.60 2.08
N TYR A 99 7.29 12.63 2.62
CA TYR A 99 6.96 12.72 4.04
C TYR A 99 5.50 13.08 4.22
N THR A 100 4.86 12.56 5.26
CA THR A 100 3.46 12.87 5.59
C THR A 100 3.30 14.18 6.36
N ASN A 101 4.42 14.82 6.73
CA ASN A 101 4.46 16.06 7.49
C ASN A 101 5.26 17.14 6.74
N ALA A 102 4.64 18.30 6.51
CA ALA A 102 5.23 19.42 5.79
C ALA A 102 6.54 19.91 6.45
N ALA A 103 6.56 19.98 7.79
CA ALA A 103 7.71 20.47 8.56
C ALA A 103 8.95 19.57 8.43
N ASP A 104 8.76 18.28 8.19
CA ASP A 104 9.85 17.33 7.95
C ASP A 104 10.32 17.36 6.49
N ALA A 105 9.45 17.72 5.54
CA ALA A 105 9.80 17.85 4.14
C ALA A 105 10.51 19.18 3.79
N ASN A 106 10.21 20.26 4.51
CA ASN A 106 10.87 21.56 4.33
C ASN A 106 11.31 22.11 5.69
N PRO A 107 12.36 21.55 6.29
CA PRO A 107 12.88 22.08 7.54
C PRO A 107 13.41 23.49 7.29
N ASP A 108 12.88 24.48 8.00
CA ASP A 108 13.45 25.82 8.05
C ASP A 108 14.91 25.69 8.55
N PRO A 109 15.92 26.02 7.74
CA PRO A 109 17.32 25.81 8.12
C PRO A 109 17.74 26.64 9.34
N ALA A 110 17.03 27.73 9.65
CA ALA A 110 17.27 28.55 10.83
C ALA A 110 16.52 28.04 12.08
N LYS A 111 15.48 27.19 11.93
CA LYS A 111 14.65 26.71 13.05
C LYS A 111 14.68 25.21 13.27
N ASN A 112 15.14 24.42 12.30
CA ASN A 112 15.10 22.96 12.33
C ASN A 112 16.36 22.37 11.66
N THR A 113 17.47 22.40 12.40
CA THR A 113 18.66 21.59 12.10
C THR A 113 18.52 20.14 12.56
N ALA A 114 17.43 19.82 13.26
CA ALA A 114 17.14 18.48 13.75
C ALA A 114 16.78 17.52 12.61
N ALA A 115 17.08 16.23 12.82
CA ALA A 115 16.61 15.17 11.97
C ALA A 115 15.07 15.19 11.86
N PRO A 116 14.48 14.73 10.73
CA PRO A 116 13.03 14.63 10.60
C PRO A 116 12.42 13.82 11.75
N LYS A 117 11.30 14.30 12.28
CA LYS A 117 10.58 13.70 13.41
C LYS A 117 9.90 12.38 13.01
N PHE A 118 9.46 12.29 11.76
CA PHE A 118 8.84 11.10 11.20
C PHE A 118 9.73 10.48 10.11
N PRO A 119 9.74 9.15 9.98
CA PRO A 119 10.47 8.49 8.90
C PRO A 119 9.85 8.82 7.54
N GLU A 120 10.64 8.62 6.48
CA GLU A 120 10.18 8.69 5.11
C GLU A 120 9.00 7.72 4.87
N TYR A 121 8.05 8.18 4.07
CA TYR A 121 6.97 7.36 3.54
C TYR A 121 7.44 6.70 2.24
N ASP A 122 7.79 5.42 2.33
CA ASP A 122 8.14 4.60 1.18
C ASP A 122 6.89 4.16 0.40
N ILE A 123 6.60 4.86 -0.69
CA ILE A 123 5.45 4.62 -1.56
C ILE A 123 5.54 3.27 -2.28
N ALA A 124 6.75 2.73 -2.48
CA ALA A 124 6.94 1.47 -3.20
C ALA A 124 6.61 0.25 -2.34
N THR A 125 6.66 0.40 -1.00
CA THR A 125 6.43 -0.72 -0.07
C THR A 125 5.24 -0.53 0.85
N LYS A 126 4.79 0.71 1.08
CA LYS A 126 3.66 1.01 1.98
C LYS A 126 2.40 1.31 1.18
N PRO A 127 1.33 0.50 1.33
CA PRO A 127 0.05 0.80 0.72
C PRO A 127 -0.65 1.98 1.40
N ILE A 128 -1.55 2.62 0.65
CA ILE A 128 -2.40 3.73 1.12
C ILE A 128 -3.76 3.16 1.54
N TYR A 129 -4.24 3.52 2.74
CA TYR A 129 -5.55 3.06 3.25
C TYR A 129 -6.57 4.19 3.42
N LEU A 130 -6.10 5.44 3.41
CA LEU A 130 -6.88 6.66 3.65
C LEU A 130 -6.30 7.77 2.77
N ASP A 131 -7.05 8.84 2.59
CA ASP A 131 -6.56 10.04 1.91
C ASP A 131 -5.31 10.57 2.61
N ALA A 132 -4.29 10.90 1.81
CA ALA A 132 -2.97 11.27 2.31
C ALA A 132 -2.39 12.45 1.55
N ILE A 133 -1.63 13.29 2.25
CA ILE A 133 -0.82 14.35 1.66
C ILE A 133 0.64 13.98 1.85
N LEU A 134 1.39 13.88 0.75
CA LEU A 134 2.80 13.54 0.72
C LEU A 134 3.61 14.74 0.24
N TYR A 135 4.53 15.21 1.07
CA TYR A 135 5.38 16.36 0.81
C TYR A 135 6.76 15.88 0.36
N ALA A 136 7.23 16.42 -0.76
CA ALA A 136 8.57 16.15 -1.24
C ALA A 136 9.61 16.85 -0.35
N ARG A 137 10.57 16.08 0.16
CA ARG A 137 11.73 16.62 0.87
C ARG A 137 12.88 16.89 -0.09
N TRP A 138 13.47 18.07 0.05
CA TRP A 138 14.56 18.54 -0.78
C TRP A 138 15.75 18.99 0.07
N VAL A 139 16.96 18.65 -0.37
CA VAL A 139 18.21 19.10 0.25
C VAL A 139 19.10 19.75 -0.82
N LYS A 140 19.72 20.88 -0.49
CA LYS A 140 20.65 21.59 -1.38
C LYS A 140 22.02 20.94 -1.34
#